data_AF-A0A3D3CET4-F1
#
_entry.id   AF-A0A3D3CET4-F1
#
_cell.length_a   1.000
_cell.length_b   1.000
_cell.length_c   1.000
_cell.angle_alpha   90.00
_cell.angle_beta   90.00
_cell.angle_gamma   90.00
#
_symmetry.space_group_name_H-M   'P 1'
#
loop_
_entity.id
_entity.type
_entity.pdbx_description
1 polymer ?
#
loop_
_entity_poly.entity_id
_entity_poly.type
_entity_poly.pdbx_seq_one_letter_code
_entity_poly.pdbx_strand_id
1 'polypeptide(L)'
;MNARKFSRALHRLFALILIAALMGGSVVPAAGADYAIYVNTLNDARVERHTDGNWYPVDTATGLPDTTQPAVDIWDITIVFSDVDFYTGAAPANYSFHIGANNVATGLNSLAVGVDNTVTGTSSIAIGTGNVVTGARSGAIGDPSIINGTDSYSVGNNNTIGSTTNNAFALGNNVYLGATSTGVDTTSVSGAVALGNASGVTV
;
A
#
# COMPACT_ATOMS: atom_id res chain seq x y z
N MET A 1 -38.74 5.24 5.26
CA MET A 1 -37.45 5.50 4.56
C MET A 1 -36.96 4.16 4.01
N ASN A 2 -36.90 4.00 2.69
CA ASN A 2 -36.72 2.68 2.06
C ASN A 2 -35.26 2.20 2.26
N ALA A 3 -35.02 1.00 2.77
CA ALA A 3 -33.68 0.49 3.12
C ALA A 3 -32.67 0.59 1.95
N ARG A 4 -33.17 0.52 0.71
CA ARG A 4 -32.41 0.75 -0.52
C ARG A 4 -31.86 2.18 -0.69
N LYS A 5 -32.52 3.20 -0.13
CA LYS A 5 -32.00 4.59 -0.14
C LYS A 5 -30.90 4.78 0.90
N PHE A 6 -31.01 4.11 2.05
CA PHE A 6 -30.01 4.18 3.11
C PHE A 6 -28.72 3.43 2.73
N SER A 7 -28.83 2.24 2.12
CA SER A 7 -27.65 1.54 1.58
C SER A 7 -26.94 2.37 0.52
N ARG A 8 -27.67 2.96 -0.43
CA ARG A 8 -27.08 3.82 -1.48
C ARG A 8 -26.38 5.06 -0.92
N ALA A 9 -26.91 5.66 0.14
CA ALA A 9 -26.25 6.80 0.79
C ALA A 9 -24.97 6.37 1.53
N LEU A 10 -24.98 5.20 2.18
CA LEU A 10 -23.82 4.66 2.90
C LEU A 10 -22.68 4.27 1.94
N HIS A 11 -22.98 3.66 0.80
CA HIS A 11 -21.98 3.32 -0.23
C HIS A 11 -21.38 4.58 -0.87
N ARG A 12 -22.20 5.60 -1.14
CA ARG A 12 -21.74 6.92 -1.63
C ARG A 12 -20.81 7.61 -0.65
N LEU A 13 -21.07 7.50 0.66
CA LEU A 13 -20.24 8.11 1.69
C LEU A 13 -18.87 7.43 1.77
N PHE A 14 -18.80 6.10 1.73
CA PHE A 14 -17.53 5.36 1.69
C PHE A 14 -16.71 5.65 0.43
N ALA A 15 -17.35 5.69 -0.74
CA ALA A 15 -16.69 6.02 -2.00
C ALA A 15 -16.17 7.48 -2.01
N LEU A 16 -16.95 8.45 -1.51
CA LEU A 16 -16.49 9.85 -1.43
C LEU A 16 -15.32 10.04 -0.48
N ILE A 17 -15.32 9.34 0.67
CA ILE A 17 -14.22 9.40 1.65
C ILE A 17 -12.94 8.82 1.05
N LEU A 18 -13.03 7.74 0.26
CA LEU A 18 -11.88 7.13 -0.40
C LEU A 18 -11.35 8.01 -1.55
N ILE A 19 -12.23 8.63 -2.33
CA ILE A 19 -11.85 9.58 -3.40
C ILE A 19 -11.23 10.85 -2.82
N ALA A 20 -11.83 11.46 -1.79
CA ALA A 20 -11.31 12.69 -1.18
C ALA A 20 -9.91 12.50 -0.56
N ALA A 21 -9.60 11.28 -0.07
CA ALA A 21 -8.27 10.94 0.42
C ALA A 21 -7.22 10.79 -0.70
N LEU A 22 -7.62 10.49 -1.94
CA LEU A 22 -6.73 10.34 -3.09
C LEU A 22 -6.59 11.61 -3.95
N MET A 23 -7.42 12.64 -3.75
CA MET A 23 -7.42 13.86 -4.58
C MET A 23 -6.74 15.08 -3.93
N GLY A 24 -5.82 14.86 -3.01
CA GLY A 24 -4.90 15.89 -2.52
C GLY A 24 -3.85 16.25 -3.58
N GLY A 25 -4.28 16.87 -4.68
CA GLY A 25 -3.42 17.30 -5.78
C GLY A 25 -3.82 16.69 -7.12
N SER A 26 -4.28 17.53 -8.03
CA SER A 26 -4.50 17.18 -9.43
C SER A 26 -3.15 16.90 -10.09
N VAL A 27 -2.77 15.63 -10.20
CA VAL A 27 -1.73 15.19 -11.13
C VAL A 27 -2.44 14.39 -12.21
N VAL A 28 -2.51 14.95 -13.41
CA VAL A 28 -2.90 14.19 -14.60
C VAL A 28 -1.90 13.04 -14.71
N PRO A 29 -2.31 11.75 -14.69
CA PRO A 29 -1.36 10.67 -14.86
C PRO A 29 -0.75 10.79 -16.27
N ALA A 30 0.57 10.95 -16.32
CA ALA A 30 1.32 10.87 -17.56
C ALA A 30 1.15 9.46 -18.18
N ALA A 31 1.30 9.35 -19.50
CA ALA A 31 1.31 8.07 -20.19
C ALA A 31 2.29 7.10 -19.51
N GLY A 32 1.76 6.01 -18.93
CA GLY A 32 2.52 5.04 -18.13
C GLY A 32 2.23 5.01 -16.63
N ALA A 33 1.05 5.43 -16.16
CA ALA A 33 0.71 5.38 -14.73
C ALA A 33 0.24 4.00 -14.24
N ASP A 34 0.73 3.60 -13.06
CA ASP A 34 0.49 2.31 -12.35
C ASP A 34 -0.95 2.11 -11.81
N TYR A 35 -1.93 2.91 -12.26
CA TYR A 35 -3.32 2.77 -11.82
C TYR A 35 -4.33 3.15 -12.92
N ALA A 36 -5.40 2.35 -13.00
CA ALA A 36 -6.58 2.65 -13.81
C ALA A 36 -7.85 2.41 -12.99
N ILE A 37 -8.84 3.29 -13.14
CA ILE A 37 -10.15 3.14 -12.52
C ILE A 37 -11.06 2.43 -13.52
N TYR A 38 -11.56 1.24 -13.16
CA TYR A 38 -12.51 0.47 -13.97
C TYR A 38 -13.92 0.62 -13.39
N VAL A 39 -14.90 0.90 -14.24
CA VAL A 39 -16.29 1.03 -13.82
C VAL A 39 -17.13 -0.06 -14.48
N ASN A 40 -17.72 -0.92 -13.65
CA ASN A 40 -18.34 -2.18 -14.08
C ASN A 40 -19.77 -2.02 -14.61
N THR A 41 -20.10 -0.88 -15.22
CA THR A 41 -21.38 -0.67 -15.93
C THR A 41 -21.24 -0.78 -17.45
N LEU A 42 -20.02 -0.95 -17.97
CA LEU A 42 -19.72 -1.06 -19.39
C LEU A 42 -18.62 -2.10 -19.66
N ASN A 43 -18.88 -3.40 -19.49
CA ASN A 43 -17.95 -4.48 -19.93
C ASN A 43 -16.46 -4.21 -19.60
N ASP A 44 -16.15 -3.80 -18.36
CA ASP A 44 -14.79 -3.44 -17.91
C ASP A 44 -14.09 -2.29 -18.68
N ALA A 45 -14.84 -1.31 -19.22
CA ALA A 45 -14.26 -0.14 -19.86
C ALA A 45 -13.62 0.82 -18.84
N ARG A 46 -12.38 1.25 -19.12
CA ARG A 46 -11.68 2.34 -18.42
C ARG A 46 -12.43 3.66 -18.64
N VAL A 47 -12.57 4.47 -17.60
CA VAL A 47 -13.21 5.79 -17.66
C VAL A 47 -12.34 6.85 -17.00
N GLU A 48 -12.32 8.05 -17.57
CA GLU A 48 -11.56 9.19 -17.07
C GLU A 48 -12.46 10.41 -16.85
N ARG A 49 -12.09 11.25 -15.89
CA ARG A 49 -12.81 12.49 -15.61
C ARG A 49 -12.36 13.57 -16.59
N HIS A 50 -13.29 14.10 -17.35
CA HIS A 50 -13.05 15.19 -18.27
C HIS A 50 -13.13 16.55 -17.56
N THR A 51 -12.62 17.61 -18.21
CA THR A 51 -12.53 18.96 -17.63
C THR A 51 -13.89 19.64 -17.42
N ASP A 52 -14.94 19.13 -18.08
CA ASP A 52 -16.35 19.52 -17.86
C ASP A 52 -16.94 18.95 -16.57
N GLY A 53 -16.18 18.11 -15.85
CA GLY A 53 -16.56 17.49 -14.60
C GLY A 53 -17.31 16.17 -14.75
N ASN A 54 -17.68 15.77 -15.96
CA ASN A 54 -18.33 14.49 -16.28
C ASN A 54 -17.30 13.38 -16.49
N TRP A 55 -17.77 12.13 -16.44
CA TRP A 55 -16.94 10.95 -16.71
C TRP A 55 -17.27 10.39 -18.09
N TYR A 56 -16.24 10.00 -18.83
CA TYR A 56 -16.39 9.41 -20.16
C TYR A 56 -15.55 8.14 -20.27
N PRO A 57 -15.95 7.17 -21.11
CA PRO A 57 -15.08 6.06 -21.51
C PRO A 57 -13.76 6.61 -22.05
N VAL A 58 -12.66 5.91 -21.81
CA VAL A 58 -11.38 6.27 -22.42
C VAL A 58 -11.32 5.71 -23.83
N ASP A 59 -10.98 6.56 -24.79
CA ASP A 59 -10.58 6.12 -26.12
C ASP A 59 -9.27 5.33 -26.03
N THR A 60 -9.31 4.07 -26.46
CA THR A 60 -8.17 3.15 -26.43
C THR A 60 -6.99 3.57 -27.32
N ALA A 61 -7.22 4.41 -28.34
CA ALA A 61 -6.17 4.86 -29.25
C ALA A 61 -5.41 6.07 -28.70
N THR A 62 -6.10 6.97 -27.99
CA THR A 62 -5.54 8.23 -27.49
C THR A 62 -5.24 8.23 -26.00
N GLY A 63 -5.86 7.33 -25.24
CA GLY A 63 -5.77 7.27 -23.79
C GLY A 63 -6.49 8.41 -23.06
N LEU A 64 -7.28 9.21 -23.78
CA LEU A 64 -8.01 10.38 -23.27
C LEU A 64 -9.53 10.10 -23.14
N PRO A 65 -10.29 10.95 -22.43
CA PRO A 65 -11.75 10.82 -22.34
C PRO A 65 -12.42 10.97 -23.72
N ASP A 66 -13.20 9.96 -24.14
CA ASP A 66 -13.99 9.96 -25.37
C ASP A 66 -15.31 10.72 -25.16
N THR A 67 -15.29 12.02 -25.45
CA THR A 67 -16.48 12.89 -25.36
C THR A 67 -17.50 12.69 -26.48
N THR A 68 -17.21 11.81 -27.47
CA THR A 68 -18.19 11.44 -28.51
C THR A 68 -19.18 10.40 -28.00
N GLN A 69 -18.82 9.70 -26.92
CA GLN A 69 -19.70 8.81 -26.17
C GLN A 69 -20.54 9.61 -25.16
N PRO A 70 -21.74 9.14 -24.80
CA PRO A 70 -22.50 9.76 -23.72
C PRO A 70 -21.71 9.69 -22.40
N ALA A 71 -21.83 10.74 -21.59
CA ALA A 71 -21.28 10.74 -20.23
C ALA A 71 -21.83 9.57 -19.43
N VAL A 72 -20.97 8.95 -18.63
CA VAL A 72 -21.33 7.78 -17.82
C VAL A 72 -21.62 8.18 -16.39
N ASP A 73 -22.77 7.74 -15.90
CA ASP A 73 -23.04 7.80 -14.47
C ASP A 73 -22.26 6.68 -13.78
N ILE A 74 -21.45 7.03 -12.78
CA ILE A 74 -20.66 6.07 -12.00
C ILE A 74 -21.45 5.68 -10.75
N TRP A 75 -21.85 4.41 -10.66
CA TRP A 75 -22.72 3.91 -9.59
C TRP A 75 -21.94 3.08 -8.57
N ASP A 76 -20.89 2.40 -9.02
CA ASP A 76 -19.92 1.64 -8.23
C ASP A 76 -18.53 1.82 -8.84
N ILE A 77 -17.52 2.12 -8.03
CA ILE A 77 -16.11 2.26 -8.47
C ILE A 77 -15.37 1.00 -8.05
N THR A 78 -14.84 0.25 -9.02
CA THR A 78 -13.89 -0.83 -8.76
C THR A 78 -12.50 -0.31 -9.07
N ILE A 79 -11.69 -0.09 -8.04
CA ILE A 79 -10.28 0.27 -8.23
C ILE A 79 -9.53 -1.04 -8.47
N VAL A 80 -9.04 -1.22 -9.69
CA VAL A 80 -8.18 -2.36 -10.03
C VAL A 80 -6.74 -1.84 -10.02
N PHE A 81 -5.95 -2.32 -9.06
CA PHE A 81 -4.49 -2.15 -9.09
C PHE A 81 -3.93 -3.19 -10.05
N SER A 82 -4.07 -2.94 -11.35
CA SER A 82 -3.43 -3.74 -12.38
C SER A 82 -2.25 -2.96 -12.92
N ASP A 83 -1.06 -3.56 -12.83
CA ASP A 83 0.01 -3.21 -13.76
C ASP A 83 -0.47 -3.51 -15.19
N VAL A 84 -0.02 -2.69 -16.14
CA VAL A 84 -0.42 -2.66 -17.56
C VAL A 84 -0.02 -3.95 -18.32
N ASP A 85 0.71 -4.87 -17.67
CA ASP A 85 1.28 -6.06 -18.29
C ASP A 85 0.35 -7.28 -18.41
N PHE A 86 -0.88 -7.23 -17.89
CA PHE A 86 -1.83 -8.33 -18.09
C PHE A 86 -2.14 -8.58 -19.59
N TYR A 87 -1.97 -7.57 -20.46
CA TYR A 87 -2.25 -7.68 -21.89
C TYR A 87 -1.06 -8.12 -22.76
N THR A 88 0.19 -8.10 -22.25
CA THR A 88 1.41 -8.36 -23.04
C THR A 88 2.02 -9.74 -22.80
N GLY A 89 1.51 -10.52 -21.84
CA GLY A 89 2.02 -11.86 -21.54
C GLY A 89 3.42 -11.87 -20.89
N ALA A 90 3.95 -10.70 -20.51
CA ALA A 90 5.08 -10.58 -19.61
C ALA A 90 4.60 -10.84 -18.17
N ALA A 91 5.39 -11.55 -17.36
CA ALA A 91 4.98 -11.91 -16.00
C ALA A 91 4.72 -10.64 -15.14
N PRO A 92 3.50 -10.42 -14.61
CA PRO A 92 3.29 -9.33 -13.66
C PRO A 92 3.79 -9.83 -12.31
N ALA A 93 4.98 -9.41 -11.89
CA ALA A 93 5.58 -9.98 -10.68
C ALA A 93 5.92 -8.92 -9.63
N ASN A 94 5.08 -7.90 -9.46
CA ASN A 94 5.11 -7.01 -8.29
C ASN A 94 3.69 -6.67 -7.83
N TYR A 95 3.09 -7.54 -7.01
CA TYR A 95 1.79 -7.26 -6.36
C TYR A 95 1.97 -6.40 -5.09
N SER A 96 2.56 -5.20 -5.21
CA SER A 96 2.63 -4.28 -4.08
C SER A 96 1.35 -3.45 -3.95
N PHE A 97 0.89 -3.23 -2.73
CA PHE A 97 -0.31 -2.46 -2.44
C PHE A 97 -0.04 -1.45 -1.33
N HIS A 98 -0.50 -0.22 -1.48
CA HIS A 98 -0.42 0.75 -0.40
C HIS A 98 -1.64 1.64 -0.24
N ILE A 99 -1.94 2.02 1.00
CA ILE A 99 -3.04 2.92 1.36
C ILE A 99 -2.48 4.04 2.24
N GLY A 100 -2.78 5.30 1.90
CA GLY A 100 -2.31 6.48 2.64
C GLY A 100 -1.23 7.26 1.87
N ALA A 101 -0.48 8.12 2.55
CA ALA A 101 0.40 9.11 1.91
C ALA A 101 1.87 8.69 1.96
N ASN A 102 2.63 8.98 0.88
CA ASN A 102 4.10 8.84 0.81
C ASN A 102 4.66 7.45 1.15
N ASN A 103 3.87 6.38 1.02
CA ASN A 103 4.38 5.03 1.19
C ASN A 103 5.19 4.60 -0.04
N VAL A 104 6.22 3.78 0.17
CA VAL A 104 7.05 3.15 -0.86
C VAL A 104 6.96 1.64 -0.68
N ALA A 105 6.06 0.97 -1.39
CA ALA A 105 5.92 -0.49 -1.36
C ALA A 105 6.42 -1.07 -2.70
N THR A 106 7.65 -1.57 -2.73
CA THR A 106 8.32 -2.07 -3.95
C THR A 106 8.68 -3.54 -3.88
N GLY A 107 8.50 -4.20 -2.75
CA GLY A 107 8.66 -5.65 -2.64
C GLY A 107 7.54 -6.40 -3.37
N LEU A 108 7.86 -7.51 -4.05
CA LEU A 108 6.85 -8.43 -4.59
C LEU A 108 5.89 -8.87 -3.46
N ASN A 109 4.58 -8.75 -3.67
CA ASN A 109 3.54 -9.08 -2.69
C ASN A 109 3.63 -8.25 -1.39
N SER A 110 4.14 -7.01 -1.46
CA SER A 110 4.27 -6.14 -0.28
C SER A 110 3.01 -5.32 0.03
N LEU A 111 2.83 -4.94 1.29
CA LEU A 111 1.73 -4.09 1.75
C LEU A 111 2.25 -2.93 2.60
N ALA A 112 1.85 -1.69 2.30
CA ALA A 112 2.11 -0.53 3.15
C ALA A 112 0.83 0.27 3.45
N VAL A 113 0.46 0.44 4.71
CA VAL A 113 -0.75 1.17 5.12
C VAL A 113 -0.40 2.27 6.12
N GLY A 114 -0.73 3.53 5.80
CA GLY A 114 -0.51 4.69 6.66
C GLY A 114 0.34 5.76 5.97
N VAL A 115 1.37 6.29 6.66
CA VAL A 115 2.15 7.44 6.17
C VAL A 115 3.65 7.13 6.19
N ASP A 116 4.37 7.49 5.12
CA ASP A 116 5.84 7.41 5.03
C ASP A 116 6.44 6.02 5.30
N ASN A 117 5.70 4.93 5.08
CA ASN A 117 6.26 3.57 5.24
C ASN A 117 7.07 3.15 4.00
N THR A 118 8.17 2.44 4.19
CA THR A 118 8.99 1.83 3.12
C THR A 118 9.01 0.31 3.27
N VAL A 119 8.48 -0.42 2.29
CA VAL A 119 8.41 -1.88 2.26
C VAL A 119 9.04 -2.41 0.98
N THR A 120 10.29 -2.83 1.08
CA THR A 120 11.06 -3.39 -0.05
C THR A 120 11.22 -4.91 0.06
N GLY A 121 10.90 -5.49 1.22
CA GLY A 121 10.91 -6.94 1.43
C GLY A 121 9.81 -7.66 0.65
N THR A 122 10.15 -8.79 0.04
CA THR A 122 9.17 -9.67 -0.63
C THR A 122 8.20 -10.27 0.38
N SER A 123 6.90 -10.22 0.09
CA SER A 123 5.81 -10.72 0.94
C SER A 123 5.82 -10.09 2.34
N SER A 124 6.16 -8.80 2.41
CA SER A 124 6.33 -8.07 3.66
C SER A 124 5.29 -6.98 3.86
N ILE A 125 5.08 -6.56 5.11
CA ILE A 125 3.96 -5.68 5.49
C ILE A 125 4.44 -4.54 6.40
N ALA A 126 4.02 -3.31 6.15
CA ALA A 126 4.12 -2.20 7.10
C ALA A 126 2.74 -1.55 7.33
N ILE A 127 2.38 -1.30 8.58
CA ILE A 127 1.15 -0.61 8.95
C ILE A 127 1.45 0.44 10.02
N GLY A 128 1.14 1.70 9.76
CA GLY A 128 1.34 2.82 10.67
C GLY A 128 2.16 3.94 10.02
N THR A 129 3.16 4.46 10.72
CA THR A 129 3.93 5.63 10.25
C THR A 129 5.42 5.32 10.20
N GLY A 130 6.10 5.69 9.12
CA GLY A 130 7.57 5.70 9.06
C GLY A 130 8.26 4.34 9.20
N ASN A 131 7.54 3.21 9.08
CA ASN A 131 8.18 1.90 9.20
C ASN A 131 9.03 1.57 7.97
N VAL A 132 10.17 0.91 8.18
CA VAL A 132 11.06 0.44 7.12
C VAL A 132 11.19 -1.08 7.22
N VAL A 133 10.64 -1.81 6.25
CA VAL A 133 10.63 -3.29 6.23
C VAL A 133 11.32 -3.77 4.97
N THR A 134 12.60 -4.14 5.12
CA THR A 134 13.44 -4.64 4.02
C THR A 134 13.65 -6.15 4.07
N GLY A 135 13.44 -6.77 5.24
CA GLY A 135 13.46 -8.22 5.38
C GLY A 135 12.34 -8.90 4.59
N ALA A 136 12.64 -10.03 3.95
CA ALA A 136 11.63 -10.83 3.25
C ALA A 136 10.75 -11.59 4.25
N ARG A 137 9.45 -11.70 3.94
CA ARG A 137 8.42 -12.35 4.77
C ARG A 137 8.37 -11.75 6.18
N SER A 138 8.50 -10.43 6.26
CA SER A 138 8.63 -9.70 7.52
C SER A 138 7.52 -8.66 7.68
N GLY A 139 7.38 -8.08 8.87
CA GLY A 139 6.42 -7.00 9.02
C GLY A 139 6.61 -6.08 10.22
N ALA A 140 6.04 -4.89 10.11
CA ALA A 140 6.02 -3.88 11.16
C ALA A 140 4.61 -3.30 11.32
N ILE A 141 4.14 -3.18 12.56
CA ILE A 141 2.90 -2.50 12.90
C ILE A 141 3.18 -1.48 14.00
N GLY A 142 3.15 -0.17 13.69
CA GLY A 142 3.44 0.91 14.65
C GLY A 142 4.08 2.15 14.04
N ASP A 143 4.87 2.88 14.83
CA ASP A 143 5.47 4.17 14.46
C ASP A 143 6.79 4.47 15.20
N PRO A 144 7.93 4.63 14.51
CA PRO A 144 8.40 3.85 13.36
C PRO A 144 9.11 2.58 13.83
N SER A 145 9.28 1.58 12.97
CA SER A 145 10.15 0.41 13.23
C SER A 145 11.02 0.09 12.01
N ILE A 146 12.20 -0.48 12.22
CA ILE A 146 13.14 -0.92 11.16
C ILE A 146 13.29 -2.44 11.22
N ILE A 147 12.81 -3.16 10.21
CA ILE A 147 12.82 -4.63 10.15
C ILE A 147 13.61 -5.07 8.92
N ASN A 148 14.88 -5.35 9.13
CA ASN A 148 15.81 -5.79 8.07
C ASN A 148 16.00 -7.31 8.05
N GLY A 149 15.82 -7.97 9.19
CA GLY A 149 15.88 -9.43 9.30
C GLY A 149 14.74 -10.13 8.57
N THR A 150 15.03 -11.29 7.96
CA THR A 150 14.01 -12.10 7.30
C THR A 150 13.13 -12.82 8.31
N ASP A 151 11.89 -13.11 7.91
CA ASP A 151 10.92 -13.86 8.74
C ASP A 151 10.71 -13.23 10.12
N SER A 152 10.78 -11.89 10.18
CA SER A 152 10.86 -11.14 11.44
C SER A 152 9.77 -10.09 11.54
N TYR A 153 9.29 -9.85 12.75
CA TYR A 153 8.13 -9.00 12.97
C TYR A 153 8.30 -8.08 14.18
N SER A 154 7.82 -6.84 14.04
CA SER A 154 7.61 -5.96 15.19
C SER A 154 6.18 -5.46 15.31
N VAL A 155 5.77 -5.25 16.56
CA VAL A 155 4.55 -4.52 16.91
C VAL A 155 4.88 -3.48 17.97
N GLY A 156 4.58 -2.21 17.70
CA GLY A 156 4.88 -1.06 18.56
C GLY A 156 5.92 -0.11 17.93
N ASN A 157 6.62 0.67 18.76
CA ASN A 157 7.31 1.88 18.32
C ASN A 157 8.82 1.84 18.56
N ASN A 158 9.60 2.38 17.64
CA ASN A 158 11.06 2.44 17.70
C ASN A 158 11.71 1.06 17.90
N ASN A 159 11.20 0.02 17.24
CA ASN A 159 11.80 -1.31 17.31
C ASN A 159 12.70 -1.54 16.10
N THR A 160 13.85 -2.17 16.30
CA THR A 160 14.80 -2.50 15.24
C THR A 160 15.21 -3.96 15.27
N ILE A 161 15.07 -4.66 14.14
CA ILE A 161 15.57 -6.02 13.93
C ILE A 161 16.61 -5.97 12.82
N GLY A 162 17.86 -6.30 13.17
CA GLY A 162 19.02 -6.22 12.27
C GLY A 162 18.96 -7.19 11.09
N SER A 163 19.71 -6.90 10.03
CA SER A 163 19.71 -7.68 8.79
C SER A 163 20.30 -9.08 8.97
N THR A 164 21.12 -9.27 10.01
CA THR A 164 21.70 -10.56 10.39
C THR A 164 20.87 -11.32 11.43
N THR A 165 19.74 -10.77 11.87
CA THR A 165 18.87 -11.35 12.90
C THR A 165 17.55 -11.80 12.29
N ASN A 166 17.46 -13.09 11.98
CA ASN A 166 16.29 -13.67 11.31
C ASN A 166 15.38 -14.39 12.32
N ASN A 167 14.13 -14.65 11.92
CA ASN A 167 13.13 -15.34 12.75
C ASN A 167 12.91 -14.67 14.12
N ALA A 168 12.99 -13.35 14.18
CA ALA A 168 12.92 -12.60 15.43
C ALA A 168 11.57 -11.89 15.60
N PHE A 169 11.15 -11.73 16.85
CA PHE A 169 9.91 -11.05 17.18
C PHE A 169 10.12 -10.00 18.27
N ALA A 170 9.67 -8.77 18.00
CA ALA A 170 9.70 -7.66 18.95
C ALA A 170 8.29 -7.13 19.22
N LEU A 171 7.91 -7.02 20.50
CA LEU A 171 6.65 -6.38 20.90
C LEU A 171 6.90 -5.35 21.99
N GLY A 172 6.59 -4.08 21.70
CA GLY A 172 6.71 -2.98 22.65
C GLY A 172 7.41 -1.78 22.06
N ASN A 173 8.27 -1.11 22.85
CA ASN A 173 8.90 0.15 22.44
C ASN A 173 10.41 0.14 22.64
N ASN A 174 11.19 0.72 21.73
CA ASN A 174 12.65 0.79 21.85
C ASN A 174 13.30 -0.59 22.00
N VAL A 175 12.83 -1.60 21.26
CA VAL A 175 13.36 -2.97 21.29
C VAL A 175 14.35 -3.16 20.16
N TYR A 176 15.59 -3.52 20.48
CA TYR A 176 16.66 -3.67 19.49
C TYR A 176 17.23 -5.09 19.50
N LEU A 177 17.03 -5.82 18.39
CA LEU A 177 17.47 -7.21 18.21
C LEU A 177 18.54 -7.27 17.14
N GLY A 178 19.79 -7.46 17.58
CA GLY A 178 20.96 -7.61 16.72
C GLY A 178 21.26 -6.43 15.80
N ALA A 179 20.79 -5.24 16.18
CA ALA A 179 21.14 -3.97 15.56
C ALA A 179 21.00 -2.81 16.55
N THR A 180 21.52 -1.65 16.20
CA THR A 180 21.28 -0.38 16.90
C THR A 180 19.91 0.20 16.54
N SER A 181 19.52 1.29 17.21
CA SER A 181 18.29 2.03 16.90
C SER A 181 18.21 2.55 15.46
N THR A 182 19.35 2.76 14.80
CA THR A 182 19.42 3.23 13.40
C THR A 182 19.56 2.10 12.38
N GLY A 183 19.48 0.83 12.80
CA GLY A 183 19.58 -0.32 11.91
C GLY A 183 21.00 -0.76 11.57
N VAL A 184 22.02 -0.29 12.29
CA VAL A 184 23.39 -0.81 12.15
C VAL A 184 23.49 -2.14 12.87
N ASP A 185 23.85 -3.20 12.16
CA ASP A 185 23.93 -4.54 12.74
C ASP A 185 24.93 -4.63 13.90
N THR A 186 24.54 -5.38 14.92
CA THR A 186 25.38 -5.77 16.06
C THR A 186 25.50 -7.30 16.08
N THR A 187 25.54 -7.91 17.26
CA THR A 187 25.59 -9.36 17.37
C THR A 187 24.24 -9.97 17.02
N SER A 188 24.22 -10.90 16.06
CA SER A 188 23.00 -11.62 15.68
C SER A 188 22.39 -12.33 16.89
N VAL A 189 21.08 -12.18 17.04
CA VAL A 189 20.25 -12.87 18.03
C VAL A 189 19.09 -13.58 17.34
N SER A 190 19.36 -14.23 16.21
CA SER A 190 18.33 -14.92 15.41
C SER A 190 17.49 -15.89 16.26
N GLY A 191 16.18 -15.89 16.05
CA GLY A 191 15.24 -16.64 16.89
C GLY A 191 14.84 -15.95 18.20
N ALA A 192 15.37 -14.75 18.48
CA ALA A 192 15.03 -14.01 19.69
C ALA A 192 13.58 -13.51 19.71
N VAL A 193 13.01 -13.50 20.91
CA VAL A 193 11.76 -12.81 21.22
C VAL A 193 12.04 -11.80 22.34
N ALA A 194 11.72 -10.53 22.12
CA ALA A 194 11.81 -9.49 23.13
C ALA A 194 10.49 -8.75 23.29
N LEU A 195 10.10 -8.53 24.55
CA LEU A 195 8.83 -7.92 24.93
C LEU A 195 9.08 -6.77 25.91
N GLY A 196 8.46 -5.62 25.71
CA GLY A 196 8.47 -4.51 26.66
C GLY A 196 9.08 -3.21 26.13
N ASN A 197 9.58 -2.37 27.04
CA ASN A 197 10.21 -1.09 26.71
C ASN A 197 11.72 -1.15 26.93
N ALA A 198 12.51 -0.57 26.02
CA ALA A 198 13.97 -0.52 26.13
C ALA A 198 14.60 -1.90 26.39
N SER A 199 14.06 -2.92 25.70
CA SER A 199 14.42 -4.32 25.90
C SER A 199 15.30 -4.82 24.77
N GLY A 200 16.11 -5.84 25.03
CA GLY A 200 16.99 -6.46 24.03
C GLY A 200 17.37 -7.87 24.44
N VAL A 201 17.91 -8.62 23.49
CA VAL A 201 18.50 -9.94 23.73
C VAL A 201 19.99 -9.85 23.46
N THR A 202 20.79 -10.50 24.30
CA THR A 202 22.24 -10.57 24.19
C THR A 202 22.68 -12.03 24.23
N VAL A 203 23.79 -12.34 23.57
CA VAL A 203 24.43 -13.67 23.55
C VAL A 203 25.82 -13.60 24.16
#